data_AF-A0A1M4Y881-F1
#
_entry.id   AF-A0A1M4Y881-F1
#
_cell.length_a   1.000
_cell.length_b   1.000
_cell.length_c   1.000
_cell.angle_alpha   90.00
_cell.angle_beta   90.00
_cell.angle_gamma   90.00
#
_symmetry.space_group_name_H-M   'P 1'
#
loop_
_entity.id
_entity.type
_entity.pdbx_description
1 polymer ?
#
loop_
_entity_poly.entity_id
_entity_poly.type
_entity_poly.pdbx_seq_one_letter_code
_entity_poly.pdbx_strand_id
1 'polypeptide(L)' 'MKDKKISKYLLIIGCCMFPLFLIMFILGISMFTARGKFPDYLVRLTEICFVFNIPVLISGIFLVTIGLVLKKLNY' A
#
# COMPACT_ATOMS: atom_id res chain seq x y z
N MET A 1 21.86 18.20 -2.29
CA MET A 1 20.54 18.73 -2.73
C MET A 1 19.67 17.69 -3.43
N LYS A 2 20.23 16.77 -4.23
CA LYS A 2 19.49 15.65 -4.87
C LYS A 2 18.91 14.67 -3.86
N ASP A 3 19.66 14.32 -2.83
CA ASP A 3 19.30 13.32 -1.82
C ASP A 3 18.10 13.74 -0.94
N LYS A 4 17.97 15.05 -0.66
CA LYS A 4 16.78 15.62 0.01
C LYS A 4 15.51 15.47 -0.84
N LYS A 5 15.61 15.55 -2.18
CA LYS A 5 14.47 15.32 -3.07
C LYS A 5 14.09 13.84 -3.08
N ILE A 6 15.08 12.94 -3.18
CA ILE A 6 14.86 11.48 -3.19
C ILE A 6 14.15 11.02 -1.90
N SER A 7 14.62 11.43 -0.73
CA SER A 7 13.97 11.14 0.55
C SER A 7 12.50 11.61 0.58
N LYS A 8 12.22 12.82 0.07
CA LYS A 8 10.86 13.36 0.02
C LYS A 8 9.95 12.53 -0.89
N TYR A 9 10.42 12.11 -2.06
CA TYR A 9 9.65 11.25 -2.96
C TYR A 9 9.39 9.86 -2.36
N LEU A 10 10.39 9.25 -1.71
CA LEU A 10 10.24 7.95 -1.05
C LEU A 10 9.18 8.01 0.06
N LEU A 11 9.17 9.08 0.86
CA LEU A 11 8.14 9.31 1.87
C LEU A 11 6.74 9.50 1.27
N ILE A 12 6.62 10.26 0.18
CA ILE A 12 5.34 10.46 -0.50
C ILE A 12 4.82 9.15 -1.07
N ILE A 13 5.66 8.38 -1.76
CA ILE A 13 5.27 7.09 -2.36
C ILE A 13 4.84 6.11 -1.27
N GLY A 14 5.63 5.96 -0.20
CA GLY A 14 5.28 5.08 0.91
C GLY A 14 4.01 5.51 1.65
N CYS A 15 3.78 6.81 1.79
CA CYS A 15 2.55 7.34 2.40
C CYS A 15 1.32 7.12 1.48
N CYS A 16 1.48 7.25 0.16
CA CYS A 16 0.42 6.95 -0.82
C CYS A 16 0.07 5.46 -0.92
N MET A 17 0.97 4.56 -0.53
CA MET A 17 0.66 3.13 -0.43
C MET A 17 -0.29 2.79 0.72
N PHE A 18 -0.36 3.63 1.74
CA PHE A 18 -1.25 3.43 2.89
C PHE A 18 -2.75 3.53 2.55
N PRO A 19 -3.25 4.58 1.87
CA PRO A 19 -4.64 4.60 1.42
C PRO A 19 -4.94 3.51 0.39
N LEU A 20 -3.96 3.11 -0.44
CA LEU A 20 -4.13 1.99 -1.38
C LEU A 20 -4.37 0.67 -0.64
N PHE A 21 -3.56 0.37 0.38
CA PHE A 21 -3.76 -0.75 1.30
C PHE A 21 -5.15 -0.71 1.95
N LEU A 22 -5.56 0.46 2.43
CA LEU A 22 -6.86 0.65 3.09
C LEU A 22 -8.03 0.33 2.15
N ILE A 23 -7.97 0.80 0.90
CA ILE A 23 -8.98 0.51 -0.13
C ILE A 23 -9.01 -0.99 -0.45
N MET A 24 -7.85 -1.61 -0.66
CA MET A 24 -7.75 -3.05 -0.96
C MET A 24 -8.29 -3.90 0.20
N PHE A 25 -8.04 -3.50 1.45
CA PHE A 25 -8.53 -4.17 2.64
C PHE A 25 -10.05 -4.05 2.78
N ILE A 26 -10.63 -2.86 2.57
CA ILE A 26 -12.08 -2.64 2.63
C ILE A 26 -12.78 -3.43 1.53
N LEU A 27 -12.26 -3.42 0.30
CA LEU A 27 -12.79 -4.23 -0.81
C LEU A 27 -12.74 -5.72 -0.48
N GLY A 28 -11.62 -6.17 0.10
CA GLY A 28 -11.48 -7.51 0.65
C GLY A 28 -12.61 -7.88 1.62
N ILE A 29 -12.73 -7.14 2.72
CA ILE A 29 -13.69 -7.44 3.79
C ILE A 29 -15.14 -7.34 3.29
N SER A 30 -15.45 -6.35 2.47
CA SER A 30 -16.80 -6.17 1.94
C SER A 30 -17.25 -7.36 1.10
N MET A 31 -16.33 -8.01 0.37
CA MET A 31 -16.66 -9.21 -0.38
C MET A 31 -16.89 -10.44 0.52
N PHE A 32 -16.11 -10.62 1.58
CA PHE A 32 -16.35 -11.68 2.58
C PHE A 32 -17.65 -11.46 3.36
N THR A 33 -18.03 -10.21 3.56
CA THR A 33 -19.23 -9.83 4.35
C THR A 33 -20.51 -9.95 3.51
N ALA A 34 -20.44 -9.63 2.22
CA ALA A 34 -21.59 -9.69 1.34
C ALA A 34 -21.87 -11.14 0.93
N ARG A 35 -23.02 -11.68 1.35
CA ARG A 35 -23.49 -13.05 1.00
C ARG A 35 -24.15 -13.13 -0.38
N GLY A 36 -23.75 -12.27 -1.32
CA GLY A 36 -24.33 -12.17 -2.65
C GLY A 36 -23.63 -13.08 -3.68
N LYS A 37 -24.33 -13.44 -4.76
CA LYS A 37 -23.69 -14.01 -5.94
C LYS A 37 -22.94 -12.90 -6.68
N PHE A 38 -21.62 -12.84 -6.52
CA PHE A 38 -20.76 -11.94 -7.26
C PHE A 38 -20.32 -12.56 -8.59
N PRO A 39 -20.11 -11.74 -9.62
CA PRO A 39 -19.52 -12.23 -10.86
C PRO A 39 -18.06 -12.63 -10.65
N ASP A 40 -17.59 -13.65 -11.36
CA ASP A 40 -16.27 -14.26 -11.17
C ASP A 40 -15.09 -13.26 -11.25
N TYR A 41 -15.22 -12.22 -12.09
CA TYR A 41 -14.17 -11.20 -12.24
C TYR A 41 -13.96 -10.39 -10.95
N LEU A 42 -15.03 -10.11 -10.20
CA LEU A 42 -14.95 -9.39 -8.93
C LEU A 42 -14.29 -10.27 -7.86
N VAL A 43 -14.54 -11.59 -7.91
CA VAL A 43 -13.97 -12.55 -6.94
C VAL A 43 -12.47 -12.64 -7.13
N ARG A 44 -12.02 -12.83 -8.39
CA ARG A 44 -10.59 -12.85 -8.72
C ARG A 44 -9.89 -11.52 -8.40
N LEU A 45 -10.54 -10.38 -8.65
CA LEU A 45 -9.97 -9.07 -8.31
C LEU A 45 -9.74 -8.95 -6.80
N THR A 46 -10.71 -9.37 -6.00
CA THR A 46 -10.62 -9.31 -4.54
C THR A 46 -9.56 -10.26 -4.00
N GLU A 47 -9.43 -11.44 -4.58
CA GLU A 47 -8.39 -12.42 -4.24
C GLU A 47 -6.99 -11.84 -4.49
N ILE A 48 -6.77 -11.20 -5.64
CA ILE A 48 -5.55 -10.45 -5.96
C ILE A 48 -5.34 -9.34 -4.94
N CYS A 49 -6.38 -8.55 -4.64
CA CYS A 49 -6.30 -7.50 -3.64
C CYS A 49 -5.85 -8.05 -2.28
N PHE A 50 -6.35 -9.19 -1.85
CA PHE A 50 -5.96 -9.81 -0.59
C PHE A 50 -4.51 -10.31 -0.58
N VAL A 51 -4.09 -10.99 -1.65
CA VAL A 51 -2.73 -11.51 -1.79
C VAL A 51 -1.70 -10.38 -1.81
N PHE A 52 -1.99 -9.29 -2.53
CA PHE A 52 -1.08 -8.14 -2.61
C PHE A 52 -1.22 -7.15 -1.45
N ASN A 53 -2.25 -7.26 -0.61
CA ASN A 53 -2.48 -6.30 0.48
C ASN A 53 -1.29 -6.24 1.45
N ILE A 54 -0.86 -7.40 1.94
CA ILE A 54 0.26 -7.52 2.90
C ILE A 54 1.59 -7.08 2.26
N PRO A 55 1.97 -7.56 1.06
CA PRO A 55 3.14 -7.06 0.34
C PRO A 55 3.15 -5.54 0.12
N VAL A 56 2.01 -4.94 -0.24
CA VAL A 56 1.88 -3.49 -0.44
C VAL A 56 2.14 -2.76 0.88
N LEU A 57 1.55 -3.22 1.99
CA LEU A 57 1.79 -2.63 3.31
C LEU A 57 3.27 -2.69 3.71
N ILE A 58 3.90 -3.86 3.55
CA ILE A 58 5.32 -4.08 3.88
C ILE A 58 6.19 -3.15 3.03
N SER A 59 5.94 -3.07 1.73
CA SER A 59 6.69 -2.19 0.82
C SER A 59 6.53 -0.71 1.18
N GLY A 60 5.31 -0.28 1.56
CA GLY A 60 5.04 1.08 2.03
C GLY A 60 5.81 1.42 3.29
N ILE A 61 5.77 0.55 4.31
CA ILE A 61 6.54 0.72 5.56
C ILE A 61 8.04 0.79 5.26
N PHE A 62 8.54 -0.09 4.38
CA PHE A 62 9.95 -0.12 4.00
C PHE A 62 10.39 1.18 3.32
N LEU A 63 9.60 1.68 2.37
CA LEU A 63 9.87 2.95 1.68
C LEU A 63 9.82 4.16 2.62
N VAL A 64 8.86 4.20 3.54
CA VAL A 64 8.79 5.27 4.56
C VAL A 64 10.02 5.21 5.47
N THR A 65 10.41 4.01 5.92
CA THR A 65 11.57 3.81 6.79
C THR A 65 12.86 4.28 6.11
N ILE A 66 13.10 3.87 4.87
CA ILE A 66 14.26 4.33 4.08
C ILE A 66 14.22 5.85 3.89
N GLY A 67 13.05 6.40 3.53
CA GLY A 67 12.86 7.83 3.35
C GLY A 67 13.20 8.64 4.62
N LEU A 68 12.80 8.14 5.81
CA LEU A 68 13.11 8.75 7.10
C LEU A 68 14.60 8.65 7.47
N VAL A 69 15.20 7.47 7.27
CA VAL A 69 16.63 7.25 7.55
C VAL A 69 17.50 8.15 6.68
N LEU A 70 17.20 8.23 5.37
CA LEU A 70 17.88 9.14 4.45
C LEU A 70 17.68 10.61 4.81
N LYS A 71 16.50 10.98 5.32
CA LYS A 71 16.25 12.35 5.80
C LYS A 71 17.12 12.70 7.00
N LYS A 72 17.30 11.74 7.91
CA LYS A 72 18.08 11.91 9.16
C LYS A 72 19.59 11.92 8.93
N LEU A 73 20.10 11.10 8.00
CA LEU A 73 21.54 11.05 7.64
C LEU A 73 22.04 12.28 6.88
N ASN A 74 21.12 13.05 6.30
CA ASN A 74 21.41 14.13 5.36
C ASN A 74 21.06 15.51 5.92
N TYR A 75 20.94 15.55 7.24
CA TYR A 75 20.71 16.70 8.11
C TYR A 75 21.91 16.81 9.03
#